data_AF-A0A1V0H6G4-F1
#
_entry.id   AF-A0A1V0H6G4-F1
#
_cell.length_a   1.000
_cell.length_b   1.000
_cell.length_c   1.000
_cell.angle_alpha   90.00
_cell.angle_beta   90.00
_cell.angle_gamma   90.00
#
_symmetry.space_group_name_H-M   'P 1'
#
loop_
_entity.id
_entity.type
_entity.pdbx_description
1 polymer ?
#
loop_
_entity_poly.entity_id
_entity_poly.type
_entity_poly.pdbx_seq_one_letter_code
_entity_poly.pdbx_strand_id
1 'polypeptide(L)'
;MKTSAIIEFKDTYASMKCHELGYQTKETALAIISPTGHILSSTPLFRKVYGSNTAHIDQLPFNIDNLSITARGLSKKAKANLEDWITHTIILPMDYDKSFTKHQELLHLLADSPIVESVQSLTYKTVKIHFSEALNDENIRQLQGFILAQAGIYSYIGTSTVSDRNAHQALEWAKLDVNGRSHNDHKPAIFHRSKGLLSGFFHHGSQESIA
;
A
#
# COMPACT_ATOMS: atom_id res chain seq x y z
N MET A 1 -16.33 -23.79 -5.51
CA MET A 1 -15.63 -22.99 -6.54
C MET A 1 -14.36 -22.47 -5.91
N LYS A 2 -13.21 -22.52 -6.60
CA LYS A 2 -11.94 -21.99 -6.09
C LYS A 2 -11.84 -20.48 -6.36
N THR A 3 -11.09 -19.75 -5.54
CA THR A 3 -10.83 -18.32 -5.71
C THR A 3 -9.34 -18.07 -5.93
N SER A 4 -9.04 -17.23 -6.92
CA SER A 4 -7.73 -16.58 -7.05
C SER A 4 -7.80 -15.19 -6.44
N ALA A 5 -6.80 -14.83 -5.63
CA ALA A 5 -6.64 -13.50 -5.08
C ALA A 5 -5.29 -12.91 -5.45
N ILE A 6 -5.28 -11.65 -5.88
CA ILE A 6 -4.07 -10.84 -6.00
C ILE A 6 -4.12 -9.78 -4.90
N ILE A 7 -3.06 -9.74 -4.11
CA ILE A 7 -2.92 -8.86 -2.96
C ILE A 7 -1.78 -7.89 -3.25
N GLU A 8 -2.03 -6.59 -3.08
CA GLU A 8 -0.99 -5.58 -3.09
C GLU A 8 -0.79 -5.00 -1.68
N PHE A 9 0.42 -5.13 -1.15
CA PHE A 9 0.86 -4.56 0.11
C PHE A 9 1.18 -3.07 -0.06
N LYS A 10 0.61 -2.25 0.82
CA LYS A 10 0.83 -0.81 0.84
C LYS A 10 2.04 -0.46 1.69
N ASP A 11 2.86 0.46 1.18
CA ASP A 11 4.00 1.03 1.92
C ASP A 11 4.85 -0.07 2.59
N THR A 12 5.10 -1.18 1.90
CA THR A 12 5.56 -2.46 2.47
C THR A 12 6.66 -2.30 3.51
N TYR A 13 7.84 -1.80 3.13
CA TYR A 13 8.98 -1.70 4.04
C TYR A 13 8.75 -0.69 5.16
N ALA A 14 8.13 0.45 4.86
CA ALA A 14 7.83 1.47 5.88
C ALA A 14 6.82 0.94 6.92
N SER A 15 5.79 0.21 6.48
CA SER A 15 4.77 -0.39 7.34
C SER A 15 5.36 -1.49 8.22
N MET A 16 6.16 -2.38 7.65
CA MET A 16 6.87 -3.43 8.41
C MET A 16 7.80 -2.83 9.47
N LYS A 17 8.47 -1.72 9.14
CA LYS A 17 9.36 -1.06 10.08
C LYS A 17 8.61 -0.32 11.17
N CYS A 18 7.50 0.35 10.85
CA CYS A 18 6.60 0.92 11.86
C CYS A 18 6.12 -0.18 12.83
N HIS A 19 5.64 -1.30 12.30
CA HIS A 19 5.17 -2.44 13.11
C HIS A 19 6.25 -2.98 14.05
N GLU A 20 7.47 -3.17 13.54
CA GLU A 20 8.62 -3.63 14.34
C GLU A 20 8.94 -2.69 15.50
N LEU A 21 8.79 -1.38 15.28
CA LEU A 21 9.10 -0.34 16.26
C LEU A 21 7.92 -0.01 17.18
N GLY A 22 6.77 -0.67 17.02
CA GLY A 22 5.55 -0.39 17.79
C GLY A 22 4.82 0.89 17.35
N TYR A 23 5.11 1.41 16.16
CA TYR A 23 4.50 2.60 15.60
C TYR A 23 3.28 2.30 14.72
N GLN A 24 2.31 3.21 14.71
CA GLN A 24 1.17 3.17 13.79
C GLN A 24 1.56 3.79 12.45
N THR A 25 1.47 3.01 11.36
CA THR A 25 1.88 3.41 10.00
C THR A 25 1.23 4.71 9.52
N LYS A 26 -0.03 4.98 9.91
CA LYS A 26 -0.78 6.19 9.49
C LYS A 26 -0.36 7.46 10.24
N GLU A 27 0.18 7.30 11.45
CA GLU A 27 0.43 8.39 12.39
C GLU A 27 1.93 8.72 12.50
N THR A 28 2.77 7.96 11.80
CA THR A 28 4.23 8.09 11.87
C THR A 28 4.76 8.59 10.54
N ALA A 29 5.56 9.67 10.55
CA ALA A 29 6.29 10.13 9.38
C ALA A 29 7.58 9.31 9.26
N LEU A 30 7.53 8.20 8.51
CA LEU A 30 8.68 7.32 8.28
C LEU A 30 8.97 7.13 6.79
N ALA A 31 10.26 7.08 6.43
CA ALA A 31 10.77 6.69 5.12
C ALA A 31 11.94 5.70 5.23
N ILE A 32 11.98 4.74 4.30
CA ILE A 32 13.08 3.79 4.12
C ILE A 32 13.86 4.19 2.87
N ILE A 33 15.17 4.33 3.02
CA ILE A 33 16.06 4.78 1.94
C ILE A 33 17.05 3.70 1.52
N SER A 34 17.36 3.66 0.23
CA SER A 34 18.47 2.88 -0.31
C SER A 34 19.83 3.49 0.07
N PRO A 35 20.95 2.75 -0.08
CA PRO A 35 22.29 3.30 0.13
C PRO A 35 22.63 4.52 -0.74
N THR A 36 21.97 4.68 -1.90
CA THR A 36 22.18 5.82 -2.78
C THR A 36 21.24 6.99 -2.50
N GLY A 37 20.36 6.91 -1.50
CA GLY A 37 19.45 7.99 -1.12
C GLY A 37 18.05 7.94 -1.77
N HIS A 38 17.75 6.95 -2.61
CA HIS A 38 16.37 6.76 -3.10
C HIS A 38 15.43 6.35 -1.98
N ILE A 39 14.25 6.96 -1.92
CA ILE A 39 13.16 6.57 -1.03
C ILE A 39 12.48 5.33 -1.61
N LEU A 40 12.70 4.18 -0.99
CA LEU A 40 12.15 2.88 -1.43
C LEU A 40 10.72 2.66 -0.95
N SER A 41 10.40 3.20 0.22
CA SER A 41 9.07 3.13 0.83
C SER A 41 8.90 4.27 1.81
N SER A 42 7.70 4.82 1.88
CA SER A 42 7.37 5.88 2.84
C SER A 42 5.97 5.69 3.37
N THR A 43 5.70 6.28 4.52
CA THR A 43 4.37 6.30 5.15
C THR A 43 3.48 7.40 4.53
N PRO A 44 2.15 7.32 4.72
CA PRO A 44 1.23 8.35 4.26
C PRO A 44 1.52 9.72 4.87
N LEU A 45 1.87 9.75 6.16
CA LEU A 45 2.16 11.00 6.85
C LEU A 45 3.43 11.65 6.29
N PHE A 46 4.48 10.86 6.04
CA PHE A 46 5.69 11.35 5.37
C PHE A 46 5.36 12.01 4.02
N ARG A 47 4.58 11.33 3.17
CA ARG A 47 4.18 11.89 1.86
C ARG A 47 3.29 13.12 1.98
N LYS A 48 2.44 13.19 3.01
CA LYS A 48 1.60 14.37 3.28
C LYS A 48 2.44 15.59 3.64
N VAL A 49 3.52 15.38 4.39
CA VAL A 49 4.41 16.46 4.87
C VAL A 49 5.39 16.89 3.78
N TYR A 50 6.06 15.94 3.15
CA TYR A 50 7.19 16.21 2.25
C TYR A 50 6.85 16.09 0.75
N GLY A 51 5.64 15.67 0.41
CA GLY A 51 5.18 15.47 -0.96
C GLY A 51 5.17 14.00 -1.38
N SER A 52 4.16 13.62 -2.18
CA SER A 52 3.99 12.25 -2.67
C SER A 52 5.00 11.84 -3.74
N ASN A 53 5.61 12.82 -4.40
CA ASN A 53 6.54 12.62 -5.53
C ASN A 53 8.01 12.66 -5.09
N THR A 54 8.26 12.79 -3.79
CA THR A 54 9.61 12.79 -3.21
C THR A 54 10.18 11.38 -3.29
N ALA A 55 11.09 11.19 -4.25
CA ALA A 55 11.70 9.92 -4.60
C ALA A 55 13.16 9.80 -4.14
N HIS A 56 13.77 10.92 -3.75
CA HIS A 56 15.16 10.99 -3.31
C HIS A 56 15.31 11.90 -2.09
N ILE A 57 16.25 11.61 -1.20
CA ILE A 57 16.51 12.42 0.00
C ILE A 57 16.88 13.87 -0.32
N ASP A 58 17.56 14.13 -1.44
CA ASP A 58 17.97 15.49 -1.84
C ASP A 58 16.78 16.39 -2.25
N GLN A 59 15.61 15.80 -2.47
CA GLN A 59 14.38 16.53 -2.75
C GLN A 59 13.70 17.01 -1.45
N LEU A 60 14.17 16.56 -0.28
CA LEU A 60 13.65 17.01 1.00
C LEU A 60 14.02 18.49 1.23
N PRO A 61 13.16 19.26 1.92
CA PRO A 61 13.41 20.68 2.20
C PRO A 61 14.45 20.89 3.33
N PHE A 62 15.23 19.86 3.66
CA PHE A 62 16.27 19.86 4.67
C PHE A 62 17.37 18.85 4.34
N ASN A 63 18.57 19.06 4.88
CA ASN A 63 19.66 18.10 4.80
C ASN A 63 19.49 17.02 5.88
N ILE A 64 19.58 15.74 5.50
CA ILE A 64 19.30 14.62 6.42
C ILE A 64 20.39 14.40 7.48
N ASP A 65 21.63 14.82 7.22
CA ASP A 65 22.76 14.57 8.12
C ASP A 65 22.78 15.54 9.30
N ASN A 66 22.38 16.79 9.07
CA ASN A 66 22.42 17.86 10.06
C ASN A 66 21.06 18.51 10.35
N LEU A 67 20.00 18.04 9.70
CA LEU A 67 18.61 18.49 9.86
C LEU A 67 18.38 19.97 9.51
N SER A 68 19.33 20.63 8.83
CA SER A 68 19.20 22.04 8.46
C SER A 68 18.24 22.24 7.30
N ILE A 69 17.34 23.22 7.42
CA ILE A 69 16.37 23.56 6.36
C ILE A 69 17.08 24.20 5.16
N THR A 70 16.83 23.64 3.97
CA THR A 70 17.34 24.13 2.68
C THR A 70 16.31 24.94 1.90
N ALA A 71 15.02 24.76 2.20
CA ALA A 71 13.93 25.47 1.55
C ALA A 71 13.99 26.99 1.82
N ARG A 72 13.85 27.77 0.75
CA ARG A 72 13.91 29.24 0.79
C ARG A 72 12.51 29.86 0.78
N GLY A 73 12.38 31.09 1.26
CA GLY A 73 11.13 31.86 1.19
C GLY A 73 10.05 31.40 2.17
N LEU A 74 10.38 30.56 3.15
CA LEU A 74 9.43 30.13 4.18
C LEU A 74 9.10 31.28 5.14
N SER A 75 7.81 31.44 5.47
CA SER A 75 7.40 32.30 6.58
C SER A 75 7.89 31.74 7.91
N LYS A 76 7.95 32.57 8.97
CA LYS A 76 8.34 32.11 10.33
C LYS A 76 7.51 30.91 10.80
N LYS A 77 6.19 30.93 10.57
CA LYS A 77 5.28 29.84 10.93
C LYS A 77 5.55 28.58 10.11
N ALA A 78 5.75 28.72 8.80
CA ALA A 78 6.05 27.58 7.93
C ALA A 78 7.39 26.93 8.29
N LYS A 79 8.40 27.73 8.63
CA LYS A 79 9.69 27.26 9.10
C LYS A 79 9.56 26.48 10.41
N ALA A 80 8.89 27.04 11.42
CA ALA A 80 8.67 26.37 12.70
C ALA A 80 7.89 25.05 12.56
N ASN A 81 6.86 25.02 11.71
CA ASN A 81 6.14 23.78 11.41
C ASN A 81 7.04 22.74 10.74
N LEU A 82 7.92 23.16 9.83
CA LEU A 82 8.85 22.25 9.16
C LEU A 82 9.91 21.72 10.14
N GLU A 83 10.44 22.56 11.04
CA GLU A 83 11.36 22.14 12.11
C GLU A 83 10.72 21.09 13.02
N ASP A 84 9.44 21.28 13.40
CA ASP A 84 8.68 20.30 14.17
C ASP A 84 8.54 18.96 13.42
N TRP A 85 8.17 19.00 12.13
CA TRP A 85 8.08 17.79 11.31
C TRP A 85 9.40 17.06 11.14
N ILE A 86 10.50 17.79 10.91
CA ILE A 86 11.85 17.21 10.78
C ILE A 86 12.21 16.47 12.06
N THR A 87 11.94 17.06 13.23
CA THR A 87 12.27 16.46 14.53
C THR A 87 11.53 15.14 14.79
N HIS A 88 10.31 15.00 14.24
CA HIS A 88 9.47 13.81 14.42
C HIS A 88 9.52 12.82 13.25
N THR A 89 10.33 13.10 12.23
CA THR A 89 10.43 12.24 11.05
C THR A 89 11.54 11.21 11.21
N ILE A 90 11.20 9.95 10.91
CA ILE A 90 12.11 8.80 10.98
C ILE A 90 12.58 8.47 9.56
N ILE A 91 13.88 8.57 9.31
CA ILE A 91 14.50 8.13 8.05
C ILE A 91 15.47 7.02 8.38
N LEU A 92 15.28 5.83 7.79
CA LEU A 92 16.08 4.66 8.08
C LEU A 92 16.66 4.05 6.80
N PRO A 93 17.90 3.53 6.84
CA PRO A 93 18.45 2.77 5.72
C PRO A 93 17.70 1.45 5.56
N MET A 94 17.65 0.96 4.32
CA MET A 94 17.11 -0.35 3.99
C MET A 94 18.01 -1.46 4.51
N ASP A 95 17.42 -2.38 5.28
CA ASP A 95 18.01 -3.67 5.64
C ASP A 95 17.33 -4.75 4.79
N TYR A 96 17.98 -5.14 3.68
CA TYR A 96 17.39 -6.06 2.71
C TYR A 96 17.18 -7.46 3.26
N ASP A 97 18.14 -8.00 4.02
CA ASP A 97 18.08 -9.35 4.55
C ASP A 97 16.96 -9.49 5.58
N LYS A 98 16.87 -8.52 6.51
CA LYS A 98 15.80 -8.50 7.50
C LYS A 98 14.43 -8.29 6.87
N SER A 99 14.32 -7.37 5.91
CA SER A 99 13.05 -7.13 5.22
C SER A 99 12.60 -8.34 4.39
N PHE A 100 13.54 -9.02 3.73
CA PHE A 100 13.26 -10.23 2.97
C PHE A 100 12.81 -11.36 3.90
N THR A 101 13.50 -11.57 5.02
CA THR A 101 13.16 -12.60 6.02
C THR A 101 11.73 -12.42 6.53
N LYS A 102 11.38 -11.21 6.96
CA LYS A 102 10.02 -10.91 7.42
C LYS A 102 8.95 -11.05 6.33
N HIS A 103 9.30 -10.73 5.08
CA HIS A 103 8.39 -10.96 3.96
C HIS A 103 8.12 -12.45 3.77
N GLN A 104 9.16 -13.30 3.84
CA GLN A 104 9.00 -14.76 3.76
C GLN A 104 8.18 -15.32 4.93
N GLU A 105 8.39 -14.83 6.15
CA GLU A 105 7.58 -15.20 7.32
C GLU A 105 6.09 -14.90 7.10
N LEU A 106 5.77 -13.71 6.58
CA LEU A 106 4.37 -13.37 6.25
C LEU A 106 3.79 -14.31 5.18
N LEU A 107 4.56 -14.65 4.14
CA LEU A 107 4.09 -15.59 3.10
C LEU A 107 3.85 -16.99 3.66
N HIS A 108 4.68 -17.45 4.59
CA HIS A 108 4.51 -18.74 5.26
C HIS A 108 3.23 -18.75 6.10
N LEU A 109 3.03 -17.70 6.92
CA LEU A 109 1.81 -17.53 7.72
C LEU A 109 0.53 -17.49 6.86
N LEU A 110 0.60 -16.88 5.67
CA LEU A 110 -0.51 -16.87 4.73
C LEU A 110 -0.77 -18.27 4.14
N ALA A 111 0.27 -19.08 3.94
CA ALA A 111 0.17 -20.44 3.40
C ALA A 111 -0.37 -21.45 4.43
N ASP A 112 -0.21 -21.18 5.72
CA ASP A 112 -0.65 -22.09 6.81
C ASP A 112 -2.17 -22.16 6.98
N SER A 113 -2.93 -21.30 6.29
CA SER A 113 -4.39 -21.34 6.32
C SER A 113 -4.93 -22.60 5.62
N PRO A 114 -5.89 -23.34 6.23
CA PRO A 114 -6.38 -24.60 5.66
C PRO A 114 -7.14 -24.45 4.34
N ILE A 115 -7.59 -23.23 4.02
CA ILE A 115 -8.27 -22.92 2.76
C ILE A 115 -7.32 -22.42 1.67
N VAL A 116 -6.02 -22.27 1.96
CA VAL A 116 -5.01 -21.81 1.01
C VAL A 116 -4.35 -23.00 0.34
N GLU A 117 -4.45 -23.07 -0.99
CA GLU A 117 -3.81 -24.11 -1.79
C GLU A 117 -2.37 -23.74 -2.20
N SER A 118 -2.10 -22.46 -2.40
CA SER A 118 -0.76 -21.98 -2.73
C SER A 118 -0.62 -20.48 -2.51
N VAL A 119 0.59 -20.05 -2.15
CA VAL A 119 1.02 -18.65 -2.07
C VAL A 119 2.20 -18.44 -3.00
N GLN A 120 2.14 -17.41 -3.84
CA GLN A 120 3.22 -17.04 -4.76
C GLN A 120 3.51 -15.54 -4.63
N SER A 121 4.74 -15.18 -4.26
CA SER A 121 5.21 -13.80 -4.38
C SER A 121 5.43 -13.47 -5.86
N LEU A 122 4.78 -12.42 -6.35
CA LEU A 122 5.01 -11.88 -7.70
C LEU A 122 6.05 -10.76 -7.65
N THR A 123 5.99 -9.95 -6.60
CA THR A 123 6.98 -8.93 -6.25
C THR A 123 7.02 -8.78 -4.73
N TYR A 124 7.97 -8.01 -4.18
CA TYR A 124 8.01 -7.71 -2.75
C TYR A 124 6.72 -7.05 -2.20
N LYS A 125 5.90 -6.46 -3.09
CA LYS A 125 4.62 -5.81 -2.74
C LYS A 125 3.39 -6.52 -3.27
N THR A 126 3.53 -7.60 -4.06
CA THR A 126 2.38 -8.24 -4.70
C THR A 126 2.44 -9.75 -4.54
N VAL A 127 1.35 -10.34 -4.04
CA VAL A 127 1.25 -11.76 -3.75
C VAL A 127 0.00 -12.32 -4.44
N LYS A 128 0.13 -13.52 -5.01
CA LYS A 128 -0.99 -14.32 -5.51
C LYS A 128 -1.28 -15.44 -4.54
N ILE A 129 -2.56 -15.65 -4.23
CA ILE A 129 -3.03 -16.75 -3.40
C ILE A 129 -4.16 -17.49 -4.12
N HIS A 130 -4.08 -18.82 -4.16
CA HIS A 130 -5.17 -19.67 -4.58
C HIS A 130 -5.84 -20.27 -3.36
N PHE A 131 -7.16 -20.16 -3.30
CA PHE A 131 -8.00 -20.70 -2.24
C PHE A 131 -8.82 -21.87 -2.77
N SER A 132 -8.97 -22.91 -1.95
CA SER A 132 -9.77 -24.11 -2.25
C SER A 132 -11.27 -23.82 -2.30
N GLU A 133 -11.67 -22.68 -1.73
CA GLU A 133 -13.05 -22.23 -1.58
C GLU A 133 -13.30 -20.85 -2.18
N ALA A 134 -14.57 -20.48 -2.27
CA ALA A 134 -14.99 -19.17 -2.75
C ALA A 134 -14.96 -18.17 -1.59
N LEU A 135 -14.18 -17.11 -1.73
CA LEU A 135 -14.13 -16.05 -0.73
C LEU A 135 -15.28 -15.06 -0.88
N ASN A 136 -15.91 -14.72 0.24
CA ASN A 136 -16.83 -13.59 0.35
C ASN A 136 -16.11 -12.35 0.95
N ASP A 137 -16.83 -11.22 1.02
CA ASP A 137 -16.30 -9.97 1.56
C ASP A 137 -15.76 -10.09 2.99
N GLU A 138 -16.37 -10.95 3.81
CA GLU A 138 -15.93 -11.16 5.19
C GLU A 138 -14.60 -11.89 5.26
N ASN A 139 -14.41 -12.93 4.44
CA ASN A 139 -13.12 -13.59 4.32
C ASN A 139 -12.02 -12.62 3.88
N ILE A 140 -12.33 -11.69 2.97
CA ILE A 140 -11.38 -10.68 2.52
C ILE A 140 -11.04 -9.70 3.64
N ARG A 141 -12.02 -9.21 4.40
CA ARG A 141 -11.77 -8.34 5.57
C ARG A 141 -10.91 -9.04 6.60
N GLN A 142 -11.18 -10.32 6.88
CA GLN A 142 -10.37 -11.12 7.81
C GLN A 142 -8.94 -11.27 7.32
N LEU A 143 -8.73 -11.52 6.03
CA LEU A 143 -7.41 -11.59 5.43
C LEU A 143 -6.66 -10.25 5.51
N GLN A 144 -7.32 -9.12 5.24
CA GLN A 144 -6.75 -7.78 5.42
C GLN A 144 -6.37 -7.53 6.89
N GLY A 145 -7.26 -7.88 7.82
CA GLY A 145 -7.03 -7.76 9.25
C GLY A 145 -5.86 -8.62 9.73
N PHE A 146 -5.74 -9.85 9.21
CA PHE A 146 -4.63 -10.73 9.49
C PHE A 146 -3.29 -10.15 9.02
N ILE A 147 -3.21 -9.69 7.78
CA ILE A 147 -1.99 -9.05 7.24
C ILE A 147 -1.60 -7.82 8.07
N LEU A 148 -2.59 -7.00 8.45
CA LEU A 148 -2.37 -5.83 9.30
C LEU A 148 -1.87 -6.22 10.69
N ALA A 149 -2.46 -7.25 11.31
CA ALA A 149 -2.06 -7.70 12.65
C ALA A 149 -0.66 -8.32 12.67
N GLN A 150 -0.29 -9.10 11.66
CA GLN A 150 0.98 -9.82 11.61
C GLN A 150 2.15 -8.97 11.11
N ALA A 151 1.89 -7.98 10.24
CA ALA A 151 2.96 -7.23 9.59
C ALA A 151 2.80 -5.70 9.68
N GLY A 152 1.68 -5.19 10.22
CA GLY A 152 1.35 -3.77 10.21
C GLY A 152 1.08 -3.21 8.80
N ILE A 153 0.87 -4.08 7.82
CA ILE A 153 0.70 -3.74 6.42
C ILE A 153 -0.78 -3.64 6.08
N TYR A 154 -1.17 -2.53 5.46
CA TYR A 154 -2.47 -2.43 4.79
C TYR A 154 -2.39 -3.05 3.41
N SER A 155 -3.48 -3.65 2.93
CA SER A 155 -3.49 -4.32 1.63
C SER A 155 -4.75 -4.03 0.81
N TYR A 156 -4.57 -3.99 -0.51
CA TYR A 156 -5.65 -4.09 -1.48
C TYR A 156 -5.78 -5.54 -1.94
N ILE A 157 -7.00 -6.04 -2.09
CA ILE A 157 -7.25 -7.43 -2.50
C ILE A 157 -8.25 -7.44 -3.65
N GLY A 158 -7.82 -7.97 -4.79
CA GLY A 158 -8.69 -8.31 -5.91
C GLY A 158 -8.91 -9.81 -5.97
N THR A 159 -10.16 -10.26 -6.08
CA THR A 159 -10.46 -11.70 -6.15
C THR A 159 -11.28 -12.06 -7.38
N SER A 160 -11.11 -13.30 -7.86
CA SER A 160 -11.94 -13.87 -8.91
C SER A 160 -12.04 -15.39 -8.81
N THR A 161 -13.23 -15.92 -9.08
CA THR A 161 -13.47 -17.36 -9.27
C THR A 161 -13.30 -17.80 -10.73
N VAL A 162 -12.89 -16.88 -11.63
CA VAL A 162 -12.82 -17.11 -13.08
C VAL A 162 -11.38 -17.25 -13.56
N SER A 163 -10.50 -16.30 -13.21
CA SER A 163 -9.10 -16.30 -13.65
C SER A 163 -8.24 -15.30 -12.87
N ASP A 164 -6.92 -15.53 -12.86
CA ASP A 164 -5.93 -14.61 -12.29
C ASP A 164 -6.00 -13.22 -12.94
N ARG A 165 -6.25 -13.15 -14.25
CA ARG A 165 -6.43 -11.89 -14.97
C ARG A 165 -7.59 -11.07 -14.42
N ASN A 166 -8.71 -11.71 -14.09
CA ASN A 166 -9.86 -11.02 -13.49
C ASN A 166 -9.58 -10.60 -12.05
N ALA A 167 -8.82 -11.39 -11.29
CA ALA A 167 -8.40 -11.01 -9.94
C ALA A 167 -7.46 -9.79 -9.96
N HIS A 168 -6.52 -9.72 -10.91
CA HIS A 168 -5.71 -8.53 -11.16
C HIS A 168 -6.56 -7.30 -11.52
N GLN A 169 -7.55 -7.44 -12.40
CA GLN A 169 -8.43 -6.33 -12.75
C GLN A 169 -9.25 -5.84 -11.54
N ALA A 170 -9.73 -6.78 -10.72
CA ALA A 170 -10.45 -6.45 -9.49
C ALA A 170 -9.55 -5.73 -8.48
N LEU A 171 -8.26 -6.08 -8.40
CA LEU A 171 -7.28 -5.39 -7.57
C LEU A 171 -7.13 -3.93 -8.00
N GLU A 172 -7.04 -3.66 -9.31
CA GLU A 172 -6.95 -2.28 -9.81
C GLU A 172 -8.20 -1.47 -9.45
N TRP A 173 -9.39 -2.07 -9.49
CA TRP A 173 -10.60 -1.40 -9.00
C TRP A 173 -10.60 -1.17 -7.50
N ALA A 174 -10.04 -2.10 -6.72
CA ALA A 174 -9.88 -1.94 -5.27
C ALA A 174 -8.99 -0.76 -4.86
N LYS A 175 -8.16 -0.23 -5.77
CA LYS A 175 -7.34 0.96 -5.51
C LYS A 175 -8.11 2.28 -5.72
N LEU A 176 -9.31 2.24 -6.31
CA LEU A 176 -10.06 3.44 -6.69
C LEU A 176 -11.06 3.88 -5.59
N ASP A 177 -11.28 5.19 -5.45
CA ASP A 177 -12.40 5.77 -4.69
C ASP A 177 -13.72 5.62 -5.46
N VAL A 178 -14.81 6.08 -4.84
CA VAL A 178 -16.17 6.12 -5.43
C VAL A 178 -16.26 6.93 -6.73
N ASN A 179 -15.29 7.79 -7.03
CA ASN A 179 -15.21 8.60 -8.24
C ASN A 179 -14.19 8.04 -9.26
N GLY A 180 -13.67 6.83 -9.03
CA GLY A 180 -12.69 6.20 -9.91
C GLY A 180 -11.28 6.80 -9.81
N ARG A 181 -10.96 7.59 -8.78
CA ARG A 181 -9.62 8.13 -8.56
C ARG A 181 -8.82 7.24 -7.63
N SER A 182 -7.52 7.13 -7.83
CA SER A 182 -6.65 6.42 -6.90
C SER A 182 -6.80 7.00 -5.48
N HIS A 183 -7.17 6.17 -4.51
CA HIS A 183 -7.31 6.59 -3.12
C HIS A 183 -6.20 5.99 -2.28
N ASN A 184 -5.42 6.84 -1.62
CA ASN A 184 -4.31 6.41 -0.79
C ASN A 184 -4.68 6.32 0.69
N ASP A 185 -5.96 6.34 1.06
CA ASP A 185 -6.41 6.52 2.45
C ASP A 185 -6.21 5.29 3.36
N HIS A 186 -5.58 4.22 2.82
CA HIS A 186 -5.37 2.93 3.52
C HIS A 186 -6.68 2.45 4.18
N LYS A 187 -7.80 2.69 3.50
CA LYS A 187 -9.08 2.11 3.86
C LYS A 187 -9.13 0.72 3.23
N PRO A 188 -9.65 -0.29 3.94
CA PRO A 188 -9.92 -1.58 3.32
C PRO A 188 -10.90 -1.35 2.16
N ALA A 189 -10.48 -1.66 0.95
CA ALA A 189 -11.32 -1.60 -0.24
C ALA A 189 -11.38 -3.01 -0.84
N ILE A 190 -12.60 -3.45 -1.16
CA ILE A 190 -12.91 -4.80 -1.63
C ILE A 190 -13.65 -4.66 -2.96
N PHE A 191 -13.15 -5.33 -4.00
CA PHE A 191 -13.86 -5.44 -5.27
C PHE A 191 -13.93 -6.89 -5.72
N HIS A 192 -15.13 -7.30 -6.13
CA HIS A 192 -15.41 -8.63 -6.64
C HIS A 192 -15.96 -8.55 -8.06
N ARG A 193 -15.51 -9.47 -8.94
CA ARG A 193 -16.13 -9.68 -10.24
C ARG A 193 -16.77 -11.07 -10.30
N SER A 194 -18.09 -11.13 -10.15
CA SER A 194 -18.88 -12.32 -10.49
C SER A 194 -19.31 -12.28 -11.96
N LYS A 195 -19.52 -13.46 -12.59
CA LYS A 195 -19.85 -13.61 -14.02
C LYS A 195 -21.11 -12.86 -14.50
N GLY A 196 -21.93 -12.30 -13.59
CA GLY A 196 -23.21 -11.65 -13.93
C GLY A 196 -23.17 -10.17 -14.33
N LEU A 197 -22.05 -9.48 -14.20
CA LEU A 197 -21.97 -8.01 -14.35
C LEU A 197 -21.58 -7.50 -15.75
N LEU A 198 -21.59 -8.36 -16.78
CA LEU A 198 -21.28 -7.95 -18.16
C LEU A 198 -22.41 -7.15 -18.84
N SER A 199 -23.61 -7.07 -18.28
CA SER A 199 -24.75 -6.39 -18.91
C SER A 199 -24.88 -4.89 -18.58
N GLY A 200 -24.18 -4.37 -17.57
CA GLY A 200 -24.44 -3.03 -17.04
C GLY A 200 -23.51 -1.89 -17.49
N PHE A 201 -22.34 -2.20 -18.08
CA PHE A 201 -21.29 -1.19 -18.33
C PHE A 201 -21.19 -0.71 -19.79
N PHE A 202 -22.04 -1.19 -20.69
CA PHE A 202 -22.07 -0.78 -22.11
C PHE A 202 -23.28 0.07 -22.50
N HIS A 203 -23.86 0.85 -21.58
CA HIS A 203 -24.84 1.86 -21.96
C HIS A 203 -24.72 3.12 -21.11
N HIS A 204 -23.98 4.11 -21.63
CA HIS A 204 -24.21 5.57 -21.58
C HIS A 204 -22.86 6.25 -21.94
N GLY A 205 -22.78 7.23 -22.84
CA GLY A 205 -23.82 8.01 -23.48
C GLY A 205 -23.40 8.51 -24.86
N SER A 206 -24.39 8.57 -25.74
CA SER A 206 -24.44 9.49 -26.86
C SER A 206 -24.28 10.92 -26.36
N GLN A 207 -23.27 11.61 -26.89
CA GLN A 207 -23.13 13.06 -26.74
C GLN A 207 -24.29 13.75 -27.47
N GLU A 208 -25.12 14.49 -26.73
CA GLU A 208 -25.85 15.61 -27.29
C GLU A 208 -25.08 16.89 -27.00
N SER A 209 -24.74 17.57 -28.09
CA SER A 209 -24.19 18.91 -28.19
C SER A 209 -25.31 19.92 -28.01
N ILE A 210 -25.11 20.96 -27.20
CA ILE A 210 -25.81 22.25 -27.40
C ILE A 210 -24.83 23.40 -27.14
N ALA A 211 -24.95 24.38 -28.03
CA ALA A 211 -24.29 25.67 -28.16
C ALA A 211 -24.27 26.54 -26.90
#